data_AF-G8TGT4-F1
#
_entry.id   AF-G8TGT4-F1
#
_cell.length_a   1.000
_cell.length_b   1.000
_cell.length_c   1.000
_cell.angle_alpha   90.00
_cell.angle_beta   90.00
_cell.angle_gamma   90.00
#
_symmetry.space_group_name_H-M   'P 1'
#
loop_
_entity.id
_entity.type
_entity.pdbx_description
1 polymer ?
#
loop_
_entity_poly.entity_id
_entity_poly.type
_entity_poly.pdbx_seq_one_letter_code
_entity_poly.pdbx_strand_id
1 'polypeptide(L)'
;MTRILALQCLFLMLIVTSCKKHDTDLPLSITSFSPASGPAGTAVRIFGTGFIVDFAPNVVKINGVQVPVNEASKTVLGVTVPDDKNCTGYITVIVNGVTVTSSSVFTFIEPSPKITRINPVYAGFDDTLAVSGSHFCNTIADNTVQLNGIPAKVVSASDTLLKVIVPKNKNCSGKVTVVSCNKMAVSDTSFIYQTKVNSVITFAGQQNPGAVDASGINAQFWSPDDIALDAAGNLIVSEIGNSKIRRITPLGVVSTIAGSGTYGYLDGPGLTAQFHFPQGLTLDNAGNIYVAEYQNQSIRKIDPAGNVTTFFINGPQGYVAYPNDVVVDASNVYVTDQSNNRICKISLQTGLLSVLSGNGNWGMVDGDPQQAQFYQPAKMALDNNNNLIIADKINGRVRKVIKASGYTSSVTLNVFSTPAGLVMDGVGNIYVTDDSTNGIYRVDPNGKLSLIAGGVRSGYIDGKPQDARFSGPRGIVIDASGNLFVADIGNNCIRKIIME
;
A
#
# COMPACT_ATOMS: atom_id res chain seq x y z
N MET A 1 51.12 -31.50 -99.21
CA MET A 1 50.07 -32.22 -98.47
C MET A 1 50.52 -32.32 -97.00
N THR A 2 50.05 -31.42 -96.12
CA THR A 2 49.01 -31.64 -95.08
C THR A 2 49.45 -32.66 -94.00
N ARG A 3 49.43 -32.46 -92.66
CA ARG A 3 48.93 -31.47 -91.66
C ARG A 3 49.59 -31.84 -90.29
N ILE A 4 50.11 -30.89 -89.49
CA ILE A 4 49.57 -30.26 -88.24
C ILE A 4 49.32 -31.21 -87.04
N LEU A 5 50.10 -31.09 -85.93
CA LEU A 5 49.69 -30.63 -84.56
C LEU A 5 50.78 -30.83 -83.47
N ALA A 6 51.02 -29.76 -82.67
CA ALA A 6 51.42 -29.61 -81.25
C ALA A 6 52.46 -30.56 -80.60
N LEU A 7 53.39 -30.14 -79.72
CA LEU A 7 53.31 -29.14 -78.65
C LEU A 7 54.74 -28.75 -78.21
N GLN A 8 55.07 -27.45 -78.14
CA GLN A 8 56.39 -26.96 -77.68
C GLN A 8 56.40 -26.76 -76.14
N CYS A 9 57.38 -27.35 -75.47
CA CYS A 9 57.76 -26.99 -74.10
C CYS A 9 58.62 -25.72 -74.11
N LEU A 10 58.12 -24.67 -73.44
CA LEU A 10 58.83 -23.42 -73.19
C LEU A 10 59.25 -23.39 -71.71
N PHE A 11 60.55 -23.32 -71.45
CA PHE A 11 61.08 -22.93 -70.14
C PHE A 11 62.21 -21.92 -70.39
N LEU A 12 61.92 -20.64 -70.15
CA LEU A 12 62.91 -19.58 -70.10
C LEU A 12 62.74 -18.82 -68.79
N MET A 13 63.79 -18.86 -67.98
CA MET A 13 63.92 -18.21 -66.68
C MET A 13 63.82 -16.69 -66.86
N LEU A 14 62.83 -16.05 -66.23
CA LEU A 14 62.76 -14.59 -66.05
C LEU A 14 63.04 -14.26 -64.58
N ILE A 15 64.09 -13.48 -64.35
CA ILE A 15 64.42 -12.89 -63.05
C ILE A 15 63.40 -11.78 -62.79
N VAL A 16 62.50 -11.98 -61.82
CA VAL A 16 61.58 -10.94 -61.36
C VAL A 16 62.20 -10.26 -60.15
N THR A 17 62.72 -9.05 -60.35
CA THR A 17 63.02 -8.13 -59.26
C THR A 17 61.72 -7.71 -58.60
N SER A 18 61.53 -8.09 -57.34
CA SER A 18 60.41 -7.65 -56.52
C SER A 18 60.60 -6.17 -56.16
N CYS A 19 59.88 -5.28 -56.86
CA CYS A 19 59.67 -3.92 -56.38
C CYS A 19 58.79 -3.96 -55.13
N LYS A 20 59.38 -3.81 -53.94
CA LYS A 20 58.63 -3.46 -52.74
C LYS A 20 57.94 -2.11 -52.99
N LYS A 21 56.61 -2.12 -53.04
CA LYS A 21 55.81 -0.90 -52.94
C LYS A 21 56.18 -0.27 -51.60
N HIS A 22 56.85 0.88 -51.61
CA HIS A 22 57.02 1.69 -50.42
C HIS A 22 55.62 2.07 -49.96
N ASP A 23 55.10 1.38 -48.94
CA ASP A 23 54.02 1.91 -48.10
C ASP A 23 54.59 3.20 -47.50
N THR A 24 54.27 4.34 -48.09
CA THR A 24 54.53 5.63 -47.45
C THR A 24 53.56 5.71 -46.29
N ASP A 25 54.03 5.38 -45.08
CA ASP A 25 53.27 5.58 -43.86
C ASP A 25 52.82 7.05 -43.82
N LEU A 26 51.50 7.25 -43.94
CA LEU A 26 50.90 8.57 -43.84
C LEU A 26 51.20 9.15 -42.46
N PRO A 27 51.44 10.48 -42.35
CA PRO A 27 51.69 11.09 -41.05
C PRO A 27 50.52 10.80 -40.11
N LEU A 28 50.85 10.59 -38.83
CA LEU A 28 49.85 10.38 -37.79
C LEU A 28 48.92 11.60 -37.75
N SER A 29 47.61 11.38 -37.84
CA SER A 29 46.61 12.44 -37.76
C SER A 29 45.29 11.91 -37.21
N ILE A 30 44.50 12.80 -36.60
CA ILE A 30 43.08 12.57 -36.27
C ILE A 30 42.28 13.51 -37.15
N THR A 31 41.40 12.97 -37.99
CA THR A 31 40.51 13.75 -38.85
C THR A 31 39.16 13.99 -38.19
N SER A 32 38.62 13.01 -37.48
CA SER A 32 37.37 13.12 -36.73
C SER A 32 37.21 11.98 -35.71
N PHE A 33 36.18 12.05 -34.88
CA PHE A 33 35.73 10.92 -34.06
C PHE A 33 34.22 10.96 -33.90
N SER A 34 33.60 9.80 -33.65
CA SER A 34 32.15 9.69 -33.44
C SER A 34 31.80 8.51 -32.52
N PRO A 35 30.84 8.68 -31.59
CA PRO A 35 30.14 9.92 -31.27
C PRO A 35 31.03 10.92 -30.50
N ALA A 36 30.65 12.21 -30.51
CA ALA A 36 31.39 13.26 -29.80
C ALA A 36 31.09 13.32 -28.29
N SER A 37 30.13 12.54 -27.81
CA SER A 37 29.73 12.48 -26.41
C SER A 37 29.07 11.15 -26.08
N GLY A 38 29.14 10.75 -24.82
CA GLY A 38 28.40 9.58 -24.32
C GLY A 38 28.83 9.18 -22.91
N PRO A 39 28.06 8.29 -22.25
CA PRO A 39 28.42 7.74 -20.95
C PRO A 39 29.56 6.70 -21.03
N ALA A 40 29.95 6.18 -19.88
CA ALA A 40 30.76 4.97 -19.79
C ALA A 40 30.19 3.85 -20.67
N GLY A 41 31.06 3.09 -21.34
CA GLY A 41 30.68 2.05 -22.29
C GLY A 41 30.44 2.53 -23.72
N THR A 42 30.41 3.84 -23.97
CA THR A 42 30.27 4.39 -25.33
C THR A 42 31.43 3.93 -26.21
N ALA A 43 31.12 3.30 -27.34
CA ALA A 43 32.10 2.95 -28.37
C ALA A 43 32.38 4.18 -29.24
N VAL A 44 33.59 4.74 -29.14
CA VAL A 44 34.04 5.88 -29.92
C VAL A 44 34.97 5.39 -31.02
N ARG A 45 34.66 5.71 -32.27
CA ARG A 45 35.54 5.47 -33.42
C ARG A 45 36.28 6.76 -33.75
N ILE A 46 37.60 6.67 -33.79
CA ILE A 46 38.53 7.75 -34.10
C ILE A 46 39.04 7.51 -35.51
N PHE A 47 38.80 8.47 -36.40
CA PHE A 47 39.20 8.42 -37.81
C PHE A 47 40.46 9.24 -38.01
N GLY A 48 41.37 8.74 -38.84
CA GLY A 48 42.66 9.37 -39.06
C GLY A 48 43.55 8.64 -40.05
N THR A 49 44.84 8.91 -39.95
CA THR A 49 45.90 8.26 -40.75
C THR A 49 47.10 7.97 -39.86
N GLY A 50 47.97 7.05 -40.27
CA GLY A 50 49.21 6.73 -39.55
C GLY A 50 49.01 5.87 -38.29
N PHE A 51 47.83 5.26 -38.13
CA PHE A 51 47.56 4.26 -37.08
C PHE A 51 48.16 2.90 -37.45
N ILE A 52 48.35 2.04 -36.45
CA ILE A 52 48.90 0.68 -36.64
C ILE A 52 47.80 -0.36 -36.41
N VAL A 53 47.84 -1.48 -37.13
CA VAL A 53 46.83 -2.55 -37.04
C VAL A 53 46.90 -3.30 -35.70
N ASP A 54 48.07 -3.38 -35.09
CA ASP A 54 48.26 -3.97 -33.77
C ASP A 54 47.74 -3.05 -32.65
N PHE A 55 47.10 -3.61 -31.62
CA PHE A 55 46.55 -2.81 -30.53
C PHE A 55 47.62 -2.13 -29.66
N ALA A 56 48.67 -2.88 -29.28
CA ALA A 56 49.63 -2.46 -28.25
C ALA A 56 50.40 -1.15 -28.56
N PRO A 57 50.79 -0.86 -29.82
CA PRO A 57 51.47 0.40 -30.16
C PRO A 57 50.57 1.64 -30.15
N ASN A 58 49.25 1.47 -30.19
CA ASN A 58 48.30 2.58 -30.17
C ASN A 58 47.89 2.88 -28.72
N VAL A 59 48.30 4.02 -28.19
CA VAL A 59 47.83 4.51 -26.88
C VAL A 59 46.86 5.66 -27.11
N VAL A 60 45.60 5.48 -26.69
CA VAL A 60 44.58 6.52 -26.77
C VAL A 60 44.30 7.06 -25.37
N LYS A 61 44.18 8.38 -25.24
CA LYS A 61 43.71 9.03 -24.01
C LYS A 61 42.60 10.03 -24.32
N ILE A 62 41.65 10.17 -23.42
CA ILE A 62 40.62 11.22 -23.43
C ILE A 62 40.88 12.10 -22.20
N ASN A 63 41.22 13.38 -22.42
CA ASN A 63 41.59 14.31 -21.36
C ASN A 63 42.68 13.76 -20.40
N GLY A 64 43.65 13.01 -20.96
CA GLY A 64 44.73 12.39 -20.19
C GLY A 64 44.38 11.03 -19.55
N VAL A 65 43.11 10.63 -19.49
CA VAL A 65 42.68 9.30 -19.05
C VAL A 65 42.93 8.30 -20.17
N GLN A 66 43.77 7.29 -19.95
CA GLN A 66 44.04 6.27 -20.95
C GLN A 66 42.83 5.36 -21.15
N VAL A 67 42.41 5.19 -22.41
CA VAL A 67 41.25 4.39 -22.79
C VAL A 67 41.69 3.15 -23.60
N PRO A 68 41.15 1.95 -23.33
CA PRO A 68 41.53 0.75 -24.06
C PRO A 68 41.13 0.83 -25.55
N VAL A 69 42.07 0.44 -26.43
CA VAL A 69 41.81 0.26 -27.86
C VAL A 69 41.25 -1.13 -28.11
N ASN A 70 40.09 -1.22 -28.76
CA ASN A 70 39.36 -2.47 -29.04
C ASN A 70 39.17 -2.75 -30.54
N GLU A 71 39.43 -1.77 -31.40
CA GLU A 71 39.46 -1.87 -32.85
C GLU A 71 40.69 -1.09 -33.36
N ALA A 72 41.47 -1.67 -34.28
CA ALA A 72 42.63 -0.99 -34.84
C ALA A 72 42.81 -1.34 -36.32
N SER A 73 43.01 -0.31 -37.13
CA SER A 73 43.34 -0.36 -38.55
C SER A 73 44.21 0.84 -38.90
N LYS A 74 44.72 0.92 -40.13
CA LYS A 74 45.53 2.07 -40.57
C LYS A 74 44.80 3.44 -40.52
N THR A 75 43.47 3.43 -40.42
CA THR A 75 42.64 4.66 -40.51
C THR A 75 41.56 4.79 -39.43
N VAL A 76 41.32 3.75 -38.63
CA VAL A 76 40.32 3.75 -37.55
C VAL A 76 40.89 3.11 -36.29
N LEU A 77 40.71 3.79 -35.16
CA LEU A 77 40.84 3.22 -33.81
C LEU A 77 39.47 3.23 -33.13
N GLY A 78 39.06 2.09 -32.57
CA GLY A 78 37.89 2.00 -31.69
C GLY A 78 38.33 1.97 -30.24
N VAL A 79 37.64 2.73 -29.40
CA VAL A 79 37.85 2.74 -27.95
C VAL A 79 36.50 2.66 -27.23
N THR A 80 36.51 2.13 -26.02
CA THR A 80 35.35 2.19 -25.13
C THR A 80 35.63 3.20 -24.02
N VAL A 81 34.72 4.16 -23.85
CA VAL A 81 34.82 5.19 -22.80
C VAL A 81 34.73 4.51 -21.43
N PRO A 82 35.73 4.68 -20.53
CA PRO A 82 35.70 4.09 -19.20
C PRO A 82 34.70 4.81 -18.30
N ASP A 83 34.38 4.20 -17.15
CA ASP A 83 33.59 4.85 -16.11
C ASP A 83 34.44 5.83 -15.29
N ASP A 84 34.89 6.90 -15.95
CA ASP A 84 35.66 7.97 -15.35
C ASP A 84 35.13 9.33 -15.83
N LYS A 85 34.55 10.10 -14.90
CA LYS A 85 34.01 11.44 -15.15
C LYS A 85 35.04 12.44 -15.70
N ASN A 86 36.34 12.16 -15.53
CA ASN A 86 37.41 12.97 -16.08
C ASN A 86 37.60 12.80 -17.59
N CYS A 87 36.92 11.84 -18.23
CA CYS A 87 36.93 11.62 -19.68
C CYS A 87 36.14 12.68 -20.47
N THR A 88 36.22 13.96 -20.08
CA THR A 88 35.73 15.09 -20.89
C THR A 88 36.91 15.92 -21.34
N GLY A 89 37.18 15.94 -22.64
CA GLY A 89 38.27 16.73 -23.22
C GLY A 89 38.77 16.17 -24.54
N TYR A 90 39.92 16.67 -25.00
CA TYR A 90 40.51 16.25 -26.27
C TYR A 90 40.96 14.79 -26.25
N ILE A 91 40.86 14.14 -27.41
CA ILE A 91 41.38 12.79 -27.63
C ILE A 91 42.82 12.91 -28.12
N THR A 92 43.76 12.29 -27.40
CA THR A 92 45.15 12.16 -27.83
C THR A 92 45.43 10.74 -28.28
N VAL A 93 46.02 10.59 -29.46
CA VAL A 93 46.52 9.30 -29.97
C VAL A 93 48.04 9.35 -30.02
N ILE A 94 48.69 8.37 -29.40
CA ILE A 94 50.14 8.21 -29.37
C ILE A 94 50.49 6.93 -30.11
N VAL A 95 51.32 7.03 -31.14
CA VAL A 95 51.84 5.89 -31.91
C VAL A 95 53.34 6.05 -32.06
N ASN A 96 54.11 5.06 -31.61
CA ASN A 96 55.59 5.07 -31.67
C ASN A 96 56.24 6.36 -31.11
N GLY A 97 55.65 6.96 -30.08
CA GLY A 97 56.13 8.19 -29.45
C GLY A 97 55.69 9.50 -30.12
N VAL A 98 55.02 9.45 -31.28
CA VAL A 98 54.39 10.62 -31.92
C VAL A 98 52.99 10.80 -31.34
N THR A 99 52.65 12.02 -30.92
CA THR A 99 51.35 12.36 -30.34
C THR A 99 50.57 13.30 -31.25
N VAL A 100 49.30 13.00 -31.47
CA VAL A 100 48.34 13.92 -32.11
C VAL A 100 47.12 14.11 -31.22
N THR A 101 46.48 15.27 -31.35
CA THR A 101 45.30 15.65 -30.55
C THR A 101 44.15 15.98 -31.48
N SER A 102 42.93 15.56 -31.13
CA SER A 102 41.73 15.89 -31.90
C SER A 102 41.46 17.40 -31.93
N SER A 103 40.77 17.87 -32.97
CA SER A 103 40.37 19.28 -33.09
C SER A 103 39.17 19.66 -32.22
N SER A 104 38.39 18.68 -31.78
CA SER A 104 37.22 18.84 -30.90
C SER A 104 37.34 17.96 -29.64
N VAL A 105 36.53 18.30 -28.63
CA VAL A 105 36.48 17.58 -27.35
C VAL A 105 35.45 16.46 -27.38
N PHE A 106 35.76 15.34 -26.76
CA PHE A 106 34.77 14.35 -26.36
C PHE A 106 34.14 14.80 -25.03
N THR A 107 32.82 14.67 -24.90
CA THR A 107 32.09 15.01 -23.66
C THR A 107 31.58 13.76 -22.97
N PHE A 108 32.09 13.45 -21.78
CA PHE A 108 31.54 12.38 -20.95
C PHE A 108 30.17 12.81 -20.42
N ILE A 109 29.15 12.00 -20.71
CA ILE A 109 27.81 12.21 -20.18
C ILE A 109 27.65 11.26 -19.00
N GLU A 110 27.77 11.79 -17.78
CA GLU A 110 27.46 11.00 -16.60
C GLU A 110 26.03 10.42 -16.71
N PRO A 111 25.82 9.13 -16.39
CA PRO A 111 24.48 8.56 -16.41
C PRO A 111 23.56 9.24 -15.38
N SER A 112 22.25 9.20 -15.62
CA SER A 112 21.26 9.68 -14.65
C SER A 112 20.96 8.61 -13.60
N PRO A 113 20.74 8.99 -12.32
CA PRO A 113 20.33 8.05 -11.30
C PRO A 113 19.01 7.39 -11.69
N LYS A 114 18.84 6.12 -11.30
CA LYS A 114 17.60 5.37 -11.50
C LYS A 114 17.19 4.70 -10.21
N ILE A 115 15.91 4.79 -9.86
CA ILE A 115 15.33 4.03 -8.76
C ILE A 115 14.68 2.77 -9.35
N THR A 116 15.07 1.60 -8.86
CA THR A 116 14.55 0.31 -9.31
C THR A 116 13.62 -0.33 -8.29
N ARG A 117 13.82 -0.06 -7.00
CA ARG A 117 12.98 -0.63 -5.93
C ARG A 117 13.00 0.24 -4.68
N ILE A 118 11.85 0.30 -4.01
CA ILE A 118 11.69 0.80 -2.65
C ILE A 118 11.36 -0.39 -1.75
N ASN A 119 12.06 -0.54 -0.62
CA ASN A 119 11.81 -1.64 0.32
C ASN A 119 12.04 -1.24 1.78
N PRO A 120 11.10 -1.51 2.70
CA PRO A 120 9.72 -1.93 2.40
C PRO A 120 8.93 -0.80 1.72
N VAL A 121 7.88 -1.12 0.96
CA VAL A 121 7.00 -0.08 0.39
C VAL A 121 6.13 0.59 1.47
N TYR A 122 5.94 -0.09 2.61
CA TYR A 122 5.23 0.41 3.79
C TYR A 122 6.19 0.48 4.96
N ALA A 123 6.29 1.65 5.60
CA ALA A 123 7.05 1.81 6.83
C ALA A 123 6.52 2.98 7.65
N GLY A 124 6.72 2.92 8.97
CA GLY A 124 6.42 4.04 9.86
C GLY A 124 7.61 4.98 10.01
N PHE A 125 7.40 6.06 10.75
CA PHE A 125 8.49 6.96 11.12
C PHE A 125 9.61 6.19 11.85
N ASP A 126 10.84 6.70 11.69
CA ASP A 126 12.09 6.12 12.20
C ASP A 126 12.47 4.75 11.62
N ASP A 127 11.61 4.12 10.83
CA ASP A 127 12.00 2.93 10.06
C ASP A 127 13.00 3.31 8.97
N THR A 128 13.84 2.34 8.63
CA THR A 128 14.79 2.48 7.52
C THR A 128 14.16 2.00 6.22
N LEU A 129 14.15 2.87 5.22
CA LEU A 129 13.73 2.61 3.86
C LEU A 129 14.97 2.40 2.98
N ALA A 130 15.03 1.27 2.28
CA ALA A 130 16.02 0.98 1.24
C ALA A 130 15.50 1.48 -0.11
N VAL A 131 16.24 2.37 -0.76
CA VAL A 131 16.01 2.85 -2.12
C VAL A 131 17.10 2.26 -3.01
N SER A 132 16.78 1.18 -3.72
CA SER A 132 17.70 0.49 -4.62
C SER A 132 17.62 1.08 -6.02
N GLY A 133 18.75 1.06 -6.72
CA GLY A 133 18.90 1.76 -7.99
C GLY A 133 20.25 1.53 -8.65
N SER A 134 20.64 2.49 -9.48
CA SER A 134 21.96 2.60 -10.10
C SER A 134 22.35 4.07 -10.26
N HIS A 135 23.65 4.35 -10.34
CA HIS A 135 24.21 5.69 -10.56
C HIS A 135 23.87 6.68 -9.44
N PHE A 136 23.77 6.20 -8.21
CA PHE A 136 23.76 7.07 -7.05
C PHE A 136 25.20 7.46 -6.67
N CYS A 137 25.41 8.65 -6.11
CA CYS A 137 26.72 8.98 -5.56
C CYS A 137 27.02 8.11 -4.33
N ASN A 138 28.28 7.76 -4.15
CA ASN A 138 28.74 6.94 -3.03
C ASN A 138 28.83 7.69 -1.68
N THR A 139 28.55 8.99 -1.63
CA THR A 139 28.61 9.78 -0.39
C THR A 139 27.22 10.21 0.04
N ILE A 140 27.01 10.33 1.36
CA ILE A 140 25.72 10.79 1.91
C ILE A 140 25.42 12.24 1.48
N ALA A 141 26.43 13.12 1.48
CA ALA A 141 26.26 14.55 1.22
C ALA A 141 25.80 14.86 -0.22
N ASP A 142 26.13 13.99 -1.17
CA ASP A 142 25.79 14.17 -2.58
C ASP A 142 24.40 13.61 -2.95
N ASN A 143 23.65 13.11 -1.95
CA ASN A 143 22.34 12.53 -2.11
C ASN A 143 21.31 13.26 -1.23
N THR A 144 20.22 13.71 -1.84
CA THR A 144 19.02 14.13 -1.13
C THR A 144 17.84 13.25 -1.52
N VAL A 145 17.04 12.84 -0.54
CA VAL A 145 15.88 11.98 -0.75
C VAL A 145 14.66 12.62 -0.14
N GLN A 146 13.55 12.60 -0.88
CA GLN A 146 12.26 13.09 -0.45
C GLN A 146 11.20 12.01 -0.66
N LEU A 147 10.31 11.83 0.32
CA LEU A 147 9.13 10.97 0.22
C LEU A 147 7.92 11.89 0.08
N ASN A 148 7.31 11.90 -1.10
CA ASN A 148 6.23 12.82 -1.46
C ASN A 148 6.56 14.31 -1.20
N GLY A 149 7.78 14.72 -1.56
CA GLY A 149 8.27 16.09 -1.31
C GLY A 149 8.73 16.36 0.13
N ILE A 150 8.54 15.42 1.07
CA ILE A 150 9.01 15.55 2.44
C ILE A 150 10.45 15.01 2.57
N PRO A 151 11.43 15.80 3.03
CA PRO A 151 12.80 15.33 3.18
C PRO A 151 12.93 14.11 4.09
N ALA A 152 13.67 13.10 3.63
CA ALA A 152 14.06 11.93 4.40
C ALA A 152 15.58 11.92 4.61
N LYS A 153 16.02 11.57 5.83
CA LYS A 153 17.44 11.59 6.18
C LYS A 153 18.16 10.42 5.53
N VAL A 154 19.16 10.69 4.69
CA VAL A 154 20.06 9.65 4.14
C VAL A 154 21.04 9.20 5.22
N VAL A 155 21.13 7.89 5.45
CA VAL A 155 21.99 7.28 6.49
C VAL A 155 23.07 6.36 5.91
N SER A 156 22.92 5.90 4.67
CA SER A 156 24.01 5.29 3.91
C SER A 156 23.82 5.49 2.42
N ALA A 157 24.92 5.55 1.67
CA ALA A 157 24.90 5.68 0.23
C ALA A 157 25.93 4.75 -0.43
N SER A 158 25.54 4.13 -1.53
CA SER A 158 26.38 3.46 -2.52
C SER A 158 25.75 3.66 -3.90
N ASP A 159 26.49 3.33 -4.96
CA ASP A 159 26.02 3.43 -6.35
C ASP A 159 24.65 2.78 -6.62
N THR A 160 24.31 1.75 -5.85
CA THR A 160 23.10 0.95 -6.06
C THR A 160 22.10 0.98 -4.91
N LEU A 161 22.44 1.62 -3.78
CA LEU A 161 21.58 1.61 -2.59
C LEU A 161 21.73 2.88 -1.76
N LEU A 162 20.61 3.56 -1.54
CA LEU A 162 20.46 4.54 -0.46
C LEU A 162 19.64 3.93 0.67
N LYS A 163 20.06 4.12 1.91
CA LYS A 163 19.19 3.89 3.08
C LYS A 163 18.79 5.23 3.64
N VAL A 164 17.50 5.42 3.88
CA VAL A 164 16.94 6.65 4.44
C VAL A 164 16.04 6.36 5.62
N ILE A 165 15.93 7.31 6.55
CA ILE A 165 14.98 7.25 7.67
C ILE A 165 13.69 7.93 7.26
N VAL A 166 12.57 7.24 7.46
CA VAL A 166 11.23 7.78 7.17
C VAL A 166 10.91 8.91 8.15
N PRO A 167 10.55 10.11 7.65
CA PRO A 167 10.24 11.25 8.51
C PRO A 167 8.94 11.02 9.28
N LYS A 168 8.83 11.60 10.48
CA LYS A 168 7.59 11.62 11.28
C LYS A 168 6.55 12.57 10.68
N ASN A 169 6.01 12.20 9.52
CA ASN A 169 5.00 12.97 8.80
C ASN A 169 4.11 12.06 7.94
N LYS A 170 2.84 11.91 8.32
CA LYS A 170 1.87 11.05 7.61
C LYS A 170 1.63 11.43 6.15
N ASN A 171 1.97 12.65 5.75
CA ASN A 171 1.82 13.11 4.37
C ASN A 171 3.00 12.71 3.45
N CYS A 172 3.97 11.95 3.98
CA CYS A 172 5.12 11.51 3.18
C CYS A 172 4.85 10.26 2.31
N SER A 173 3.63 9.71 2.37
CA SER A 173 3.14 8.72 1.39
C SER A 173 3.11 9.31 -0.02
N GLY A 174 3.76 8.65 -0.97
CA GLY A 174 3.81 9.08 -2.37
C GLY A 174 5.11 8.68 -3.05
N LYS A 175 5.41 9.36 -4.16
CA LYS A 175 6.62 9.09 -4.95
C LYS A 175 7.89 9.40 -4.15
N VAL A 176 8.92 8.58 -4.34
CA VAL A 176 10.25 8.82 -3.78
C VAL A 176 11.07 9.54 -4.83
N THR A 177 11.57 10.72 -4.49
CA THR A 177 12.46 11.51 -5.33
C THR A 177 13.85 11.46 -4.74
N VAL A 178 14.83 11.12 -5.57
CA VAL A 178 16.26 11.14 -5.24
C VAL A 178 16.92 12.19 -6.12
N VAL A 179 17.58 13.18 -5.54
CA VAL A 179 18.56 13.99 -6.27
C VAL A 179 19.93 13.47 -5.86
N SER A 180 20.64 12.88 -6.82
CA SER A 180 21.96 12.30 -6.66
C SER A 180 22.88 12.90 -7.72
N CYS A 181 24.02 13.44 -7.29
CA CYS A 181 25.04 14.00 -8.19
C CYS A 181 24.43 15.07 -9.11
N ASN A 182 23.59 15.94 -8.52
CA ASN A 182 22.83 17.01 -9.19
C ASN A 182 21.82 16.55 -10.25
N LYS A 183 21.46 15.25 -10.29
CA LYS A 183 20.45 14.70 -11.20
C LYS A 183 19.33 14.05 -10.43
N MET A 184 18.13 14.09 -10.99
CA MET A 184 16.92 13.63 -10.32
C MET A 184 16.47 12.27 -10.86
N ALA A 185 16.02 11.41 -9.95
CA ALA A 185 15.27 10.20 -10.20
C ALA A 185 13.96 10.22 -9.40
N VAL A 186 12.89 9.71 -9.98
CA VAL A 186 11.59 9.55 -9.32
C VAL A 186 11.18 8.08 -9.42
N SER A 187 10.66 7.51 -8.34
CA SER A 187 10.26 6.11 -8.31
C SER A 187 8.99 5.84 -9.13
N ASP A 188 8.88 4.64 -9.68
CA ASP A 188 7.63 4.17 -10.29
C ASP A 188 6.60 3.76 -9.23
N THR A 189 7.04 3.16 -8.13
CA THR A 189 6.18 2.79 -7.00
C THR A 189 6.13 3.92 -5.97
N SER A 190 4.97 4.17 -5.38
CA SER A 190 4.84 5.08 -4.24
C SER A 190 5.22 4.37 -2.94
N PHE A 191 5.96 5.04 -2.07
CA PHE A 191 6.09 4.69 -0.66
C PHE A 191 4.78 5.01 0.08
N ILE A 192 4.45 4.24 1.11
CA ILE A 192 3.24 4.42 1.91
C ILE A 192 3.64 4.49 3.38
N TYR A 193 3.36 5.64 4.01
CA TYR A 193 3.54 5.83 5.44
C TYR A 193 2.56 4.97 6.23
N GLN A 194 3.07 4.28 7.23
CA GLN A 194 2.30 3.36 8.06
C GLN A 194 2.43 3.76 9.53
N THR A 195 1.32 4.19 10.13
CA THR A 195 1.28 4.52 11.56
C THR A 195 1.55 3.29 12.42
N LYS A 196 2.16 3.51 13.58
CA LYS A 196 2.47 2.47 14.58
C LYS A 196 1.54 2.63 15.78
N VAL A 197 1.24 1.53 16.45
CA VAL A 197 0.54 1.60 17.74
C VAL A 197 1.53 2.05 18.81
N ASN A 198 1.21 3.14 19.49
CA ASN A 198 1.96 3.59 20.65
C ASN A 198 1.49 2.86 21.92
N SER A 199 0.19 2.90 22.21
CA SER A 199 -0.38 2.28 23.40
C SER A 199 -1.86 1.95 23.26
N VAL A 200 -2.35 1.10 24.14
CA VAL A 200 -3.77 0.80 24.35
C VAL A 200 -4.18 1.27 25.73
N ILE A 201 -5.30 1.98 25.82
CA ILE A 201 -5.88 2.44 27.08
C ILE A 201 -7.37 2.07 27.16
N THR A 202 -7.92 2.06 28.37
CA THR A 202 -9.37 2.10 28.58
C THR A 202 -9.86 3.53 28.40
N PHE A 203 -10.70 3.76 27.41
CA PHE A 203 -11.27 5.09 27.15
C PHE A 203 -12.49 5.35 28.03
N ALA A 204 -13.38 4.37 28.15
CA ALA A 204 -14.55 4.43 29.00
C ALA A 204 -14.99 3.03 29.45
N GLY A 205 -15.61 2.94 30.63
CA GLY A 205 -16.08 1.67 31.19
C GLY A 205 -15.07 0.98 32.09
N GLN A 206 -15.51 -0.10 32.71
CA GLN A 206 -14.75 -0.94 33.62
C GLN A 206 -15.32 -2.37 33.59
N GLN A 207 -14.60 -3.35 34.14
CA GLN A 207 -14.99 -4.76 34.05
C GLN A 207 -16.34 -5.09 34.70
N ASN A 208 -16.78 -4.28 35.66
CA ASN A 208 -18.07 -4.47 36.33
C ASN A 208 -19.22 -4.10 35.37
N PRO A 209 -20.05 -5.06 34.95
CA PRO A 209 -21.15 -4.78 34.04
C PRO A 209 -22.20 -3.89 34.70
N GLY A 210 -22.79 -2.99 33.91
CA GLY A 210 -23.83 -2.08 34.39
C GLY A 210 -24.29 -1.09 33.32
N ALA A 211 -25.00 -0.05 33.74
CA ALA A 211 -25.55 0.99 32.85
C ALA A 211 -25.35 2.40 33.41
N VAL A 212 -24.35 2.61 34.26
CA VAL A 212 -24.07 3.91 34.88
C VAL A 212 -23.56 4.88 33.82
N ASP A 213 -24.26 6.00 33.67
CA ASP A 213 -23.80 7.17 32.92
C ASP A 213 -22.82 7.97 33.79
N ALA A 214 -21.58 8.11 33.32
CA ALA A 214 -20.52 8.84 33.99
C ALA A 214 -19.36 9.10 33.01
N SER A 215 -18.26 9.69 33.49
CA SER A 215 -17.07 9.95 32.66
C SER A 215 -16.03 8.83 32.79
N GLY A 216 -15.45 8.45 31.65
CA GLY A 216 -14.31 7.53 31.56
C GLY A 216 -14.59 6.19 32.24
N ILE A 217 -13.68 5.75 33.10
CA ILE A 217 -13.76 4.46 33.81
C ILE A 217 -14.84 4.39 34.89
N ASN A 218 -15.46 5.52 35.25
CA ASN A 218 -16.59 5.54 36.19
C ASN A 218 -17.90 5.14 35.52
N ALA A 219 -17.99 5.22 34.19
CA ALA A 219 -19.13 4.71 33.46
C ALA A 219 -19.16 3.18 33.54
N GLN A 220 -20.34 2.58 33.35
CA GLN A 220 -20.49 1.14 33.23
C GLN A 220 -21.22 0.79 31.94
N PHE A 221 -20.72 -0.25 31.29
CA PHE A 221 -21.37 -0.90 30.16
C PHE A 221 -21.73 -2.34 30.51
N TRP A 222 -22.61 -2.97 29.75
CA TRP A 222 -22.85 -4.40 29.81
C TRP A 222 -22.84 -4.99 28.40
N SER A 223 -21.71 -5.63 28.09
CA SER A 223 -21.45 -6.23 26.77
C SER A 223 -21.65 -5.23 25.64
N PRO A 224 -20.82 -4.16 25.55
CA PRO A 224 -20.82 -3.28 24.38
C PRO A 224 -20.42 -4.09 23.15
N ASP A 225 -21.24 -4.04 22.10
CA ASP A 225 -21.07 -4.87 20.90
C ASP A 225 -20.42 -4.08 19.76
N ASP A 226 -21.05 -2.97 19.36
CA ASP A 226 -20.63 -2.21 18.20
C ASP A 226 -20.40 -0.72 18.51
N ILE A 227 -19.66 -0.05 17.63
CA ILE A 227 -19.34 1.37 17.73
C ILE A 227 -19.50 2.04 16.37
N ALA A 228 -20.07 3.25 16.36
CA ALA A 228 -19.98 4.19 15.24
C ALA A 228 -19.50 5.57 15.72
N LEU A 229 -19.02 6.40 14.80
CA LEU A 229 -18.66 7.80 15.05
C LEU A 229 -19.72 8.73 14.45
N ASP A 230 -20.11 9.75 15.20
CA ASP A 230 -20.85 10.88 14.64
C ASP A 230 -19.90 11.96 14.08
N ALA A 231 -20.46 12.95 13.39
CA ALA A 231 -19.69 14.05 12.78
C ALA A 231 -18.95 14.95 13.80
N ALA A 232 -19.36 14.92 15.08
CA ALA A 232 -18.69 15.65 16.16
C ALA A 232 -17.59 14.81 16.84
N GLY A 233 -17.39 13.57 16.40
CA GLY A 233 -16.40 12.64 16.97
C GLY A 233 -16.88 11.95 18.24
N ASN A 234 -18.18 11.99 18.56
CA ASN A 234 -18.71 11.16 19.64
C ASN A 234 -18.83 9.71 19.17
N LEU A 235 -18.55 8.77 20.07
CA LEU A 235 -18.79 7.35 19.85
C LEU A 235 -20.25 7.04 20.19
N ILE A 236 -20.93 6.36 19.29
CA ILE A 236 -22.23 5.76 19.54
C ILE A 236 -22.01 4.26 19.73
N VAL A 237 -22.50 3.70 20.82
CA VAL A 237 -22.21 2.33 21.23
C VAL A 237 -23.52 1.57 21.44
N SER A 238 -23.62 0.37 20.90
CA SER A 238 -24.70 -0.57 21.22
C SER A 238 -24.30 -1.47 22.38
N GLU A 239 -25.22 -1.73 23.29
CA GLU A 239 -25.04 -2.65 24.40
C GLU A 239 -26.06 -3.78 24.32
N ILE A 240 -25.58 -5.00 24.13
CA ILE A 240 -26.47 -6.16 24.04
C ILE A 240 -26.94 -6.64 25.42
N GLY A 241 -26.14 -6.44 26.47
CA GLY A 241 -26.42 -6.98 27.81
C GLY A 241 -27.46 -6.19 28.59
N ASN A 242 -27.67 -4.91 28.24
CA ASN A 242 -28.66 -4.05 28.87
C ASN A 242 -29.58 -3.33 27.85
N SER A 243 -29.57 -3.72 26.58
CA SER A 243 -30.44 -3.17 25.52
C SER A 243 -30.43 -1.64 25.41
N LYS A 244 -29.24 -1.03 25.52
CA LYS A 244 -29.07 0.43 25.42
C LYS A 244 -28.22 0.83 24.23
N ILE A 245 -28.50 2.04 23.74
CA ILE A 245 -27.62 2.78 22.83
C ILE A 245 -27.02 3.94 23.62
N ARG A 246 -25.69 4.00 23.68
CA ARG A 246 -24.93 4.97 24.47
C ARG A 246 -24.18 5.93 23.57
N ARG A 247 -23.91 7.12 24.09
CA ARG A 247 -23.01 8.10 23.49
C ARG A 247 -21.83 8.34 24.41
N ILE A 248 -20.64 8.42 23.84
CA ILE A 248 -19.40 8.79 24.54
C ILE A 248 -18.80 10.00 23.83
N THR A 249 -18.60 11.10 24.54
CA THR A 249 -17.96 12.28 23.96
C THR A 249 -16.45 12.08 23.77
N PRO A 250 -15.75 12.91 22.97
CA PRO A 250 -14.28 12.88 22.91
C PRO A 250 -13.58 13.04 24.27
N LEU A 251 -14.26 13.63 25.26
CA LEU A 251 -13.79 13.76 26.65
C LEU A 251 -14.10 12.53 27.52
N GLY A 252 -14.72 11.49 26.96
CA GLY A 252 -15.06 10.26 27.67
C GLY A 252 -16.35 10.32 28.48
N VAL A 253 -17.19 11.34 28.31
CA VAL A 253 -18.46 11.43 29.04
C VAL A 253 -19.48 10.50 28.40
N VAL A 254 -19.99 9.54 29.17
CA VAL A 254 -20.97 8.54 28.72
C VAL A 254 -22.39 8.96 29.12
N SER A 255 -23.31 8.90 28.17
CA SER A 255 -24.75 9.15 28.39
C SER A 255 -25.61 8.16 27.60
N THR A 256 -26.80 7.82 28.10
CA THR A 256 -27.77 7.01 27.35
C THR A 256 -28.52 7.84 26.30
N ILE A 257 -28.57 7.35 25.05
CA ILE A 257 -29.40 7.91 23.97
C ILE A 257 -30.79 7.27 23.98
N ALA A 258 -30.82 5.94 23.98
CA ALA A 258 -32.06 5.17 23.90
C ALA A 258 -31.93 3.81 24.58
N GLY A 259 -33.07 3.18 24.86
CA GLY A 259 -33.19 1.86 25.47
C GLY A 259 -33.55 1.93 26.94
N SER A 260 -34.65 1.29 27.32
CA SER A 260 -35.14 1.27 28.70
C SER A 260 -34.25 0.48 29.66
N GLY A 261 -33.43 -0.45 29.16
CA GLY A 261 -32.77 -1.46 30.01
C GLY A 261 -33.45 -2.84 29.96
N THR A 262 -34.64 -2.93 29.36
CA THR A 262 -35.44 -4.15 29.30
C THR A 262 -35.47 -4.71 27.89
N TYR A 263 -35.25 -6.02 27.75
CA TYR A 263 -35.43 -6.74 26.50
C TYR A 263 -36.87 -6.65 26.02
N GLY A 264 -37.07 -6.22 24.78
CA GLY A 264 -38.40 -6.11 24.20
C GLY A 264 -38.40 -5.44 22.84
N TYR A 265 -39.59 -5.08 22.38
CA TYR A 265 -39.82 -4.42 21.10
C TYR A 265 -40.88 -3.34 21.29
N LEU A 266 -40.42 -2.11 21.52
CA LEU A 266 -41.28 -0.95 21.74
C LEU A 266 -40.66 0.28 21.08
N ASP A 267 -41.40 0.90 20.18
CA ASP A 267 -41.10 2.22 19.60
C ASP A 267 -41.53 3.34 20.55
N GLY A 268 -41.01 4.55 20.33
CA GLY A 268 -41.36 5.74 21.11
C GLY A 268 -40.14 6.55 21.56
N PRO A 269 -40.29 7.42 22.57
CA PRO A 269 -39.19 8.21 23.11
C PRO A 269 -38.00 7.34 23.55
N GLY A 270 -36.78 7.76 23.25
CA GLY A 270 -35.56 6.96 23.36
C GLY A 270 -35.40 6.19 24.66
N LEU A 271 -35.57 6.86 25.80
CA LEU A 271 -35.38 6.24 27.13
C LEU A 271 -36.50 5.24 27.52
N THR A 272 -37.61 5.24 26.78
CA THR A 272 -38.75 4.32 26.99
C THR A 272 -38.79 3.19 25.97
N ALA A 273 -38.20 3.41 24.79
CA ALA A 273 -38.12 2.41 23.74
C ALA A 273 -37.37 1.15 24.23
N GLN A 274 -37.76 0.00 23.69
CA GLN A 274 -37.19 -1.29 24.04
C GLN A 274 -36.49 -1.90 22.83
N PHE A 275 -35.34 -2.51 23.10
CA PHE A 275 -34.55 -3.25 22.14
C PHE A 275 -34.31 -4.67 22.64
N HIS A 276 -34.01 -5.61 21.74
CA HIS A 276 -33.64 -6.98 22.02
C HIS A 276 -32.38 -7.36 21.23
N PHE A 277 -31.24 -7.29 21.94
CA PHE A 277 -29.89 -7.47 21.39
C PHE A 277 -29.61 -6.52 20.20
N PRO A 278 -29.54 -5.20 20.45
CA PRO A 278 -29.02 -4.28 19.45
C PRO A 278 -27.54 -4.59 19.20
N GLN A 279 -27.21 -5.09 18.00
CA GLN A 279 -25.84 -5.45 17.62
C GLN A 279 -25.19 -4.31 16.86
N GLY A 280 -25.11 -4.37 15.53
CA GLY A 280 -24.47 -3.34 14.74
C GLY A 280 -25.30 -2.06 14.63
N LEU A 281 -24.61 -0.93 14.52
CA LEU A 281 -25.22 0.36 14.30
C LEU A 281 -24.41 1.24 13.34
N THR A 282 -25.08 2.25 12.77
CA THR A 282 -24.46 3.24 11.89
C THR A 282 -25.25 4.55 11.94
N LEU A 283 -24.69 5.62 11.38
CA LEU A 283 -25.34 6.92 11.28
C LEU A 283 -25.44 7.36 9.83
N ASP A 284 -26.56 8.00 9.49
CA ASP A 284 -26.65 8.77 8.24
C ASP A 284 -26.13 10.20 8.41
N ASN A 285 -26.01 10.93 7.29
CA ASN A 285 -25.52 12.31 7.28
C ASN A 285 -26.44 13.31 8.03
N ALA A 286 -27.69 12.93 8.32
CA ALA A 286 -28.61 13.74 9.11
C ALA A 286 -28.51 13.42 10.62
N GLY A 287 -27.65 12.48 11.00
CA GLY A 287 -27.46 12.05 12.39
C GLY A 287 -28.50 11.05 12.87
N ASN A 288 -29.31 10.45 11.99
CA ASN A 288 -30.15 9.33 12.40
C ASN A 288 -29.28 8.10 12.64
N ILE A 289 -29.55 7.37 13.72
CA ILE A 289 -28.86 6.12 14.06
C ILE A 289 -29.72 4.96 13.57
N TYR A 290 -29.15 4.07 12.77
CA TYR A 290 -29.78 2.80 12.40
C TYR A 290 -29.16 1.69 13.23
N VAL A 291 -30.00 0.77 13.73
CA VAL A 291 -29.58 -0.30 14.64
C VAL A 291 -30.11 -1.63 14.12
N ALA A 292 -29.22 -2.61 13.91
CA ALA A 292 -29.59 -4.00 13.68
C ALA A 292 -29.98 -4.66 15.01
N GLU A 293 -31.22 -5.14 15.10
CA GLU A 293 -31.65 -5.95 16.24
C GLU A 293 -31.62 -7.43 15.90
N TYR A 294 -30.70 -8.14 16.56
CA TYR A 294 -30.45 -9.55 16.29
C TYR A 294 -31.67 -10.43 16.59
N GLN A 295 -32.31 -10.25 17.75
CA GLN A 295 -33.42 -11.11 18.18
C GLN A 295 -34.78 -10.65 17.62
N ASN A 296 -35.01 -9.34 17.54
CA ASN A 296 -36.23 -8.81 16.94
C ASN A 296 -36.24 -8.94 15.40
N GLN A 297 -35.11 -9.32 14.79
CA GLN A 297 -34.93 -9.46 13.33
C GLN A 297 -35.45 -8.22 12.57
N SER A 298 -35.08 -7.05 13.09
CA SER A 298 -35.56 -5.76 12.62
C SER A 298 -34.41 -4.78 12.54
N ILE A 299 -34.60 -3.71 11.76
CA ILE A 299 -33.73 -2.54 11.75
C ILE A 299 -34.52 -1.40 12.39
N ARG A 300 -33.99 -0.84 13.47
CA ARG A 300 -34.55 0.31 14.17
C ARG A 300 -33.86 1.59 13.72
N LYS A 301 -34.57 2.70 13.83
CA LYS A 301 -34.06 4.04 13.55
C LYS A 301 -34.27 4.93 14.78
N ILE A 302 -33.25 5.69 15.14
CA ILE A 302 -33.29 6.73 16.18
C ILE A 302 -33.07 8.06 15.49
N ASP A 303 -34.03 8.98 15.60
CA ASP A 303 -33.88 10.32 15.05
C ASP A 303 -32.99 11.22 15.97
N PRO A 304 -32.52 12.39 15.49
CA PRO A 304 -31.73 13.30 16.32
C PRO A 304 -32.47 13.86 17.55
N ALA A 305 -33.80 13.78 17.59
CA ALA A 305 -34.60 14.13 18.76
C ALA A 305 -34.68 12.98 19.79
N GLY A 306 -34.13 11.81 19.46
CA GLY A 306 -34.07 10.63 20.30
C GLY A 306 -35.30 9.73 20.21
N ASN A 307 -36.19 9.90 19.24
CA ASN A 307 -37.32 8.98 19.05
C ASN A 307 -36.88 7.73 18.30
N VAL A 308 -37.34 6.57 18.77
CA VAL A 308 -37.10 5.27 18.15
C VAL A 308 -38.32 4.85 17.34
N THR A 309 -38.08 4.46 16.09
CA THR A 309 -39.07 3.86 15.18
C THR A 309 -38.51 2.60 14.53
N THR A 310 -39.40 1.70 14.09
CA THR A 310 -39.00 0.58 13.23
C THR A 310 -38.86 1.03 11.78
N PHE A 311 -37.64 0.90 11.24
CA PHE A 311 -37.35 1.17 9.84
C PHE A 311 -37.67 -0.03 8.94
N PHE A 312 -37.30 -1.23 9.40
CA PHE A 312 -37.59 -2.48 8.70
C PHE A 312 -37.89 -3.60 9.69
N ILE A 313 -38.86 -4.45 9.38
CA ILE A 313 -39.12 -5.69 10.09
C ILE A 313 -39.59 -6.75 9.09
N ASN A 314 -39.28 -8.00 9.40
CA ASN A 314 -39.67 -9.15 8.58
C ASN A 314 -41.18 -9.17 8.30
N GLY A 315 -41.54 -9.36 7.03
CA GLY A 315 -42.92 -9.31 6.56
C GLY A 315 -43.02 -9.32 5.04
N PRO A 316 -44.09 -8.77 4.45
CA PRO A 316 -44.28 -8.76 3.00
C PRO A 316 -43.16 -8.06 2.20
N GLN A 317 -42.44 -7.13 2.84
CA GLN A 317 -41.35 -6.37 2.22
C GLN A 317 -40.03 -7.15 2.13
N GLY A 318 -39.96 -8.34 2.75
CA GLY A 318 -38.79 -9.21 2.74
C GLY A 318 -38.46 -9.80 4.12
N TYR A 319 -37.38 -10.59 4.14
CA TYR A 319 -36.93 -11.31 5.32
C TYR A 319 -35.41 -11.20 5.48
N VAL A 320 -34.94 -10.76 6.65
CA VAL A 320 -33.56 -10.81 7.13
C VAL A 320 -33.51 -11.63 8.42
N ALA A 321 -32.61 -12.60 8.50
CA ALA A 321 -32.46 -13.50 9.62
C ALA A 321 -31.25 -13.08 10.46
N TYR A 322 -31.54 -12.67 11.69
CA TYR A 322 -30.53 -12.32 12.70
C TYR A 322 -29.53 -11.28 12.18
N PRO A 323 -29.99 -10.05 11.85
CA PRO A 323 -29.11 -9.03 11.30
C PRO A 323 -28.02 -8.70 12.32
N ASN A 324 -26.76 -8.72 11.85
CA ASN A 324 -25.62 -8.45 12.73
C ASN A 324 -25.14 -6.99 12.60
N ASP A 325 -25.18 -6.43 11.38
CA ASP A 325 -24.71 -5.08 11.12
C ASP A 325 -25.51 -4.34 10.06
N VAL A 326 -25.42 -3.01 10.11
CA VAL A 326 -26.04 -2.08 9.17
C VAL A 326 -25.03 -1.04 8.68
N VAL A 327 -25.09 -0.70 7.39
CA VAL A 327 -24.39 0.44 6.78
C VAL A 327 -25.40 1.24 5.98
N VAL A 328 -25.35 2.57 6.03
CA VAL A 328 -26.30 3.43 5.31
C VAL A 328 -25.56 4.34 4.33
N ASP A 329 -26.17 4.58 3.17
CA ASP A 329 -25.78 5.65 2.26
C ASP A 329 -26.99 6.52 1.89
N ALA A 330 -26.83 7.40 0.89
CA ALA A 330 -27.89 8.32 0.47
C ALA A 330 -29.16 7.63 -0.06
N SER A 331 -29.09 6.35 -0.43
CA SER A 331 -30.18 5.64 -1.10
C SER A 331 -30.63 4.37 -0.39
N ASN A 332 -29.76 3.69 0.35
CA ASN A 332 -30.07 2.38 0.92
C ASN A 332 -29.51 2.19 2.33
N VAL A 333 -30.18 1.32 3.08
CA VAL A 333 -29.63 0.64 4.26
C VAL A 333 -29.17 -0.76 3.83
N TYR A 334 -27.89 -1.04 3.97
CA TYR A 334 -27.29 -2.36 3.76
C TYR A 334 -27.29 -3.14 5.05
N VAL A 335 -27.57 -4.44 4.99
CA VAL A 335 -27.73 -5.31 6.16
C VAL A 335 -26.98 -6.62 5.95
N THR A 336 -26.25 -7.09 6.96
CA THR A 336 -25.78 -8.48 6.97
C THR A 336 -26.90 -9.40 7.41
N ASP A 337 -27.36 -10.24 6.49
CA ASP A 337 -28.39 -11.25 6.74
C ASP A 337 -27.70 -12.55 7.16
N GLN A 338 -27.25 -12.56 8.42
CA GLN A 338 -26.23 -13.48 8.92
C GLN A 338 -26.62 -14.95 8.72
N SER A 339 -27.80 -15.36 9.18
CA SER A 339 -28.21 -16.77 9.14
C SER A 339 -28.64 -17.24 7.74
N ASN A 340 -28.95 -16.30 6.83
CA ASN A 340 -29.16 -16.65 5.42
C ASN A 340 -27.87 -16.54 4.59
N ASN A 341 -26.72 -16.15 5.14
CA ASN A 341 -25.45 -16.02 4.41
C ASN A 341 -25.50 -15.02 3.24
N ARG A 342 -26.17 -13.87 3.42
CA ARG A 342 -26.32 -12.85 2.37
C ARG A 342 -25.98 -11.46 2.88
N ILE A 343 -25.71 -10.58 1.93
CA ILE A 343 -25.70 -9.12 2.11
C ILE A 343 -26.94 -8.59 1.41
N CYS A 344 -27.81 -7.91 2.16
CA CYS A 344 -29.06 -7.35 1.66
C CYS A 344 -28.98 -5.83 1.62
N LYS A 345 -29.89 -5.20 0.87
CA LYS A 345 -30.12 -3.76 0.87
C LYS A 345 -31.61 -3.45 0.93
N ILE A 346 -31.96 -2.41 1.67
CA ILE A 346 -33.31 -1.88 1.84
C ILE A 346 -33.30 -0.47 1.26
N SER A 347 -34.18 -0.19 0.30
CA SER A 347 -34.29 1.17 -0.26
C SER A 347 -34.83 2.14 0.79
N LEU A 348 -34.16 3.28 0.98
CA LEU A 348 -34.65 4.36 1.84
C LEU A 348 -35.93 5.00 1.30
N GLN A 349 -36.18 4.91 -0.01
CA GLN A 349 -37.36 5.50 -0.65
C GLN A 349 -38.58 4.59 -0.56
N THR A 350 -38.42 3.29 -0.78
CA THR A 350 -39.55 2.35 -0.90
C THR A 350 -39.68 1.38 0.27
N GLY A 351 -38.64 1.21 1.08
CA GLY A 351 -38.58 0.20 2.14
C GLY A 351 -38.44 -1.24 1.62
N LEU A 352 -38.28 -1.45 0.30
CA LEU A 352 -38.17 -2.78 -0.29
C LEU A 352 -36.80 -3.40 -0.03
N LEU A 353 -36.80 -4.65 0.43
CA LEU A 353 -35.60 -5.48 0.59
C LEU A 353 -35.20 -6.13 -0.74
N SER A 354 -33.90 -6.17 -1.02
CA SER A 354 -33.32 -7.00 -2.09
C SER A 354 -31.97 -7.58 -1.66
N VAL A 355 -31.60 -8.72 -2.24
CA VAL A 355 -30.25 -9.29 -2.06
C VAL A 355 -29.27 -8.49 -2.88
N LEU A 356 -28.24 -7.92 -2.24
CA LEU A 356 -27.14 -7.29 -2.93
C LEU A 356 -26.11 -8.33 -3.38
N SER A 357 -25.76 -9.27 -2.50
CA SER A 357 -24.82 -10.36 -2.80
C SER A 357 -25.02 -11.55 -1.87
N GLY A 358 -24.57 -12.74 -2.30
CA GLY A 358 -24.74 -13.99 -1.57
C GLY A 358 -25.95 -14.78 -2.02
N ASN A 359 -25.75 -16.04 -2.42
CA ASN A 359 -26.82 -16.89 -2.97
C ASN A 359 -27.61 -17.68 -1.92
N GLY A 360 -27.36 -17.45 -0.64
CA GLY A 360 -28.04 -18.14 0.46
C GLY A 360 -27.30 -19.37 1.00
N ASN A 361 -26.40 -19.96 0.21
CA ASN A 361 -25.61 -21.10 0.65
C ASN A 361 -24.39 -20.63 1.44
N TRP A 362 -24.04 -21.39 2.47
CA TRP A 362 -22.77 -21.22 3.15
C TRP A 362 -21.64 -21.70 2.24
N GLY A 363 -20.51 -21.01 2.26
CA GLY A 363 -19.36 -21.36 1.45
C GLY A 363 -18.46 -20.16 1.24
N MET A 364 -17.47 -20.32 0.36
CA MET A 364 -16.41 -19.34 0.20
C MET A 364 -16.22 -18.79 -1.22
N VAL A 365 -17.17 -19.05 -2.11
CA VAL A 365 -17.10 -18.69 -3.54
C VAL A 365 -17.20 -17.18 -3.77
N ASP A 366 -16.30 -16.63 -4.60
CA ASP A 366 -16.31 -15.26 -5.11
C ASP A 366 -17.18 -15.19 -6.37
N GLY A 367 -17.57 -13.98 -6.79
CA GLY A 367 -18.26 -13.78 -8.07
C GLY A 367 -19.51 -12.92 -7.97
N ASP A 368 -20.36 -13.03 -8.99
CA ASP A 368 -21.63 -12.31 -9.07
C ASP A 368 -22.58 -12.72 -7.92
N PRO A 369 -23.61 -11.91 -7.60
CA PRO A 369 -24.52 -12.17 -6.47
C PRO A 369 -25.11 -13.58 -6.38
N GLN A 370 -25.35 -14.24 -7.52
CA GLN A 370 -25.91 -15.59 -7.60
C GLN A 370 -24.86 -16.70 -7.35
N GLN A 371 -23.58 -16.38 -7.48
CA GLN A 371 -22.47 -17.31 -7.26
C GLN A 371 -21.86 -17.13 -5.88
N ALA A 372 -21.73 -15.88 -5.44
CA ALA A 372 -21.08 -15.53 -4.20
C ALA A 372 -21.67 -16.31 -3.01
N GLN A 373 -20.80 -16.86 -2.17
CA GLN A 373 -21.16 -17.54 -0.95
C GLN A 373 -20.41 -16.90 0.22
N PHE A 374 -21.15 -16.62 1.30
CA PHE A 374 -20.64 -16.15 2.58
C PHE A 374 -20.90 -17.23 3.63
N TYR A 375 -20.33 -17.11 4.82
CA TYR A 375 -20.73 -17.92 5.96
C TYR A 375 -20.84 -17.06 7.22
N GLN A 376 -22.08 -16.75 7.59
CA GLN A 376 -22.45 -15.83 8.68
C GLN A 376 -21.70 -14.49 8.60
N PRO A 377 -21.93 -13.67 7.56
CA PRO A 377 -21.32 -12.34 7.49
C PRO A 377 -21.70 -11.51 8.72
N ALA A 378 -20.72 -10.81 9.30
CA ALA A 378 -20.87 -10.04 10.53
C ALA A 378 -20.87 -8.53 10.26
N LYS A 379 -19.74 -7.85 10.47
CA LYS A 379 -19.58 -6.40 10.27
C LYS A 379 -19.37 -6.01 8.81
N MET A 380 -19.88 -4.84 8.46
CA MET A 380 -19.61 -4.12 7.21
C MET A 380 -19.00 -2.74 7.50
N ALA A 381 -18.20 -2.25 6.56
CA ALA A 381 -17.79 -0.85 6.49
C ALA A 381 -17.67 -0.41 5.03
N LEU A 382 -17.52 0.89 4.80
CA LEU A 382 -17.28 1.43 3.47
C LEU A 382 -15.78 1.44 3.14
N ASP A 383 -15.44 1.10 1.90
CA ASP A 383 -14.13 1.36 1.34
C ASP A 383 -14.03 2.79 0.78
N ASN A 384 -12.81 3.21 0.40
CA ASN A 384 -12.56 4.54 -0.17
C ASN A 384 -13.28 4.83 -1.50
N ASN A 385 -13.88 3.81 -2.12
CA ASN A 385 -14.69 3.92 -3.34
C ASN A 385 -16.19 3.72 -3.06
N ASN A 386 -16.61 3.85 -1.79
CA ASN A 386 -17.99 3.69 -1.34
C ASN A 386 -18.57 2.28 -1.63
N ASN A 387 -17.74 1.23 -1.67
CA ASN A 387 -18.19 -0.17 -1.70
C ASN A 387 -18.19 -0.76 -0.29
N LEU A 388 -18.78 -1.93 -0.12
CA LEU A 388 -18.78 -2.60 1.19
C LEU A 388 -17.54 -3.46 1.33
N ILE A 389 -16.89 -3.38 2.49
CA ILE A 389 -16.00 -4.42 3.03
C ILE A 389 -16.74 -5.16 4.14
N ILE A 390 -16.60 -6.48 4.20
CA ILE A 390 -17.41 -7.38 5.03
C ILE A 390 -16.50 -8.36 5.75
N ALA A 391 -16.74 -8.53 7.05
CA ALA A 391 -16.19 -9.63 7.82
C ALA A 391 -17.02 -10.89 7.55
N ASP A 392 -16.45 -11.81 6.77
CA ASP A 392 -17.05 -13.12 6.49
C ASP A 392 -16.64 -14.08 7.63
N LYS A 393 -17.40 -13.97 8.74
CA LYS A 393 -16.99 -14.36 10.09
C LYS A 393 -16.50 -15.80 10.18
N ILE A 394 -17.27 -16.76 9.70
CA ILE A 394 -16.91 -18.17 9.88
C ILE A 394 -15.91 -18.64 8.83
N ASN A 395 -15.86 -17.98 7.66
CA ASN A 395 -14.81 -18.20 6.68
C ASN A 395 -13.46 -17.55 7.07
N GLY A 396 -13.40 -16.77 8.15
CA GLY A 396 -12.15 -16.22 8.67
C GLY A 396 -11.48 -15.21 7.74
N ARG A 397 -12.27 -14.42 6.98
CA ARG A 397 -11.72 -13.53 5.94
C ARG A 397 -12.48 -12.22 5.79
N VAL A 398 -11.85 -11.26 5.11
CA VAL A 398 -12.47 -10.01 4.69
C VAL A 398 -12.82 -10.08 3.21
N ARG A 399 -13.99 -9.58 2.87
CA ARG A 399 -14.59 -9.60 1.54
C ARG A 399 -14.91 -8.18 1.10
N LYS A 400 -14.89 -7.92 -0.20
CA LYS A 400 -15.39 -6.69 -0.80
C LYS A 400 -16.61 -7.01 -1.65
N VAL A 401 -17.66 -6.21 -1.53
CA VAL A 401 -18.85 -6.23 -2.39
C VAL A 401 -18.96 -4.89 -3.10
N ILE A 402 -18.88 -4.90 -4.42
CA ILE A 402 -19.11 -3.71 -5.25
C ILE A 402 -20.59 -3.37 -5.20
N LYS A 403 -20.99 -2.24 -4.59
CA LYS A 403 -22.42 -1.95 -4.33
C LYS A 403 -23.25 -1.83 -5.62
N ALA A 404 -22.64 -1.39 -6.72
CA ALA A 404 -23.32 -1.20 -7.99
C ALA A 404 -23.72 -2.52 -8.67
N SER A 405 -22.86 -3.55 -8.60
CA SER A 405 -23.08 -4.83 -9.26
C SER A 405 -23.43 -5.98 -8.30
N GLY A 406 -23.09 -5.84 -7.03
CA GLY A 406 -23.12 -6.90 -6.04
C GLY A 406 -22.00 -7.94 -6.20
N TYR A 407 -21.04 -7.71 -7.10
CA TYR A 407 -19.90 -8.61 -7.29
C TYR A 407 -19.05 -8.68 -6.02
N THR A 408 -18.74 -9.91 -5.58
CA THR A 408 -17.93 -10.17 -4.39
C THR A 408 -16.55 -10.68 -4.75
N SER A 409 -15.52 -10.10 -4.12
CA SER A 409 -14.15 -10.62 -4.15
C SER A 409 -13.53 -10.72 -2.76
N SER A 410 -12.62 -11.67 -2.59
CA SER A 410 -11.82 -11.82 -1.36
C SER A 410 -10.76 -10.73 -1.27
N VAL A 411 -10.69 -10.07 -0.10
CA VAL A 411 -9.59 -9.14 0.24
C VAL A 411 -8.49 -9.90 0.97
N THR A 412 -8.87 -10.84 1.84
CA THR A 412 -7.94 -11.76 2.50
C THR A 412 -8.38 -13.21 2.30
N LEU A 413 -7.47 -14.16 2.54
CA LEU A 413 -7.71 -15.60 2.36
C LEU A 413 -7.57 -16.37 3.68
N ASN A 414 -8.68 -16.50 4.42
CA ASN A 414 -8.84 -17.34 5.62
C ASN A 414 -7.73 -17.14 6.68
N VAL A 415 -7.41 -15.87 6.96
CA VAL A 415 -6.30 -15.49 7.84
C VAL A 415 -6.72 -15.14 9.27
N PHE A 416 -8.02 -15.11 9.54
CA PHE A 416 -8.62 -14.79 10.84
C PHE A 416 -9.35 -15.99 11.41
N SER A 417 -9.57 -16.02 12.73
CA SER A 417 -10.39 -17.06 13.37
C SER A 417 -11.87 -16.72 13.31
N THR A 418 -12.26 -15.56 13.83
CA THR A 418 -13.63 -15.02 13.76
C THR A 418 -13.59 -13.48 13.66
N PRO A 419 -13.32 -12.91 12.47
CA PRO A 419 -13.33 -11.46 12.30
C PRO A 419 -14.72 -10.93 12.64
N ALA A 420 -14.80 -10.01 13.60
CA ALA A 420 -16.05 -9.56 14.19
C ALA A 420 -16.36 -8.12 13.83
N GLY A 421 -15.39 -7.20 13.96
CA GLY A 421 -15.48 -5.81 13.54
C GLY A 421 -14.43 -5.47 12.50
N LEU A 422 -14.70 -4.47 11.66
CA LEU A 422 -13.72 -3.93 10.72
C LEU A 422 -13.96 -2.44 10.43
N VAL A 423 -12.89 -1.75 10.05
CA VAL A 423 -12.92 -0.37 9.55
C VAL A 423 -11.76 -0.13 8.59
N MET A 424 -11.93 0.75 7.60
CA MET A 424 -10.87 1.12 6.65
C MET A 424 -10.42 2.57 6.90
N ASP A 425 -9.11 2.81 6.80
CA ASP A 425 -8.57 4.18 6.77
C ASP A 425 -8.50 4.77 5.36
N GLY A 426 -8.25 6.09 5.27
CA GLY A 426 -8.17 6.79 3.98
C GLY A 426 -7.04 6.34 3.05
N VAL A 427 -6.10 5.51 3.52
CA VAL A 427 -5.00 4.95 2.72
C VAL A 427 -5.33 3.54 2.23
N GLY A 428 -6.36 2.90 2.80
CA GLY A 428 -6.83 1.58 2.44
C GLY A 428 -6.35 0.46 3.37
N ASN A 429 -5.76 0.78 4.53
CA ASN A 429 -5.55 -0.24 5.55
C ASN A 429 -6.90 -0.64 6.13
N ILE A 430 -7.12 -1.93 6.33
CA ILE A 430 -8.29 -2.47 7.01
C ILE A 430 -7.87 -2.93 8.39
N TYR A 431 -8.49 -2.35 9.42
CA TYR A 431 -8.33 -2.79 10.79
C TYR A 431 -9.45 -3.77 11.10
N VAL A 432 -9.12 -4.91 11.70
CA VAL A 432 -10.03 -6.02 11.96
C VAL A 432 -9.87 -6.46 13.40
N THR A 433 -10.97 -6.58 14.12
CA THR A 433 -11.01 -7.27 15.42
C THR A 433 -11.32 -8.73 15.18
N ASP A 434 -10.58 -9.62 15.84
CA ASP A 434 -10.82 -11.06 15.78
C ASP A 434 -11.24 -11.54 17.17
N ASP A 435 -12.53 -11.89 17.28
CA ASP A 435 -13.22 -12.15 18.55
C ASP A 435 -12.60 -13.32 19.30
N SER A 436 -12.33 -14.42 18.59
CA SER A 436 -11.76 -15.64 19.19
C SER A 436 -10.28 -15.51 19.56
N THR A 437 -9.51 -14.74 18.79
CA THR A 437 -8.08 -14.55 19.10
C THR A 437 -7.84 -13.38 20.02
N ASN A 438 -8.83 -12.53 20.32
CA ASN A 438 -8.65 -11.29 21.08
C ASN A 438 -7.60 -10.34 20.48
N GLY A 439 -7.36 -10.47 19.17
CA GLY A 439 -6.36 -9.72 18.43
C GLY A 439 -6.98 -8.58 17.63
N ILE A 440 -6.26 -7.46 17.57
CA ILE A 440 -6.57 -6.37 16.63
C ILE A 440 -5.52 -6.42 15.54
N TYR A 441 -5.98 -6.59 14.31
CA TYR A 441 -5.15 -6.80 13.15
C TYR A 441 -5.28 -5.63 12.18
N ARG A 442 -4.23 -5.43 11.39
CA ARG A 442 -4.23 -4.57 10.22
C ARG A 442 -3.90 -5.39 9.00
N VAL A 443 -4.71 -5.23 7.95
CA VAL A 443 -4.41 -5.67 6.58
C VAL A 443 -4.01 -4.43 5.81
N ASP A 444 -2.77 -4.39 5.31
CA ASP A 444 -2.33 -3.27 4.47
C ASP A 444 -2.96 -3.36 3.06
N PRO A 445 -2.90 -2.30 2.23
CA PRO A 445 -3.44 -2.31 0.87
C PRO A 445 -2.90 -3.42 -0.05
N ASN A 446 -1.79 -4.06 0.30
CA ASN A 446 -1.21 -5.18 -0.44
C ASN A 446 -1.61 -6.55 0.14
N GLY A 447 -2.48 -6.57 1.14
CA GLY A 447 -2.98 -7.79 1.78
C GLY A 447 -2.07 -8.33 2.89
N LYS A 448 -1.01 -7.61 3.29
CA LYS A 448 -0.16 -8.07 4.40
C LYS A 448 -0.90 -7.91 5.72
N LEU A 449 -1.06 -9.02 6.43
CA LEU A 449 -1.62 -9.05 7.77
C LEU A 449 -0.55 -8.69 8.81
N SER A 450 -0.92 -7.92 9.83
CA SER A 450 -0.09 -7.64 11.01
C SER A 450 -0.98 -7.58 12.25
N LEU A 451 -0.58 -8.27 13.33
CA LEU A 451 -1.16 -8.04 14.65
C LEU A 451 -0.64 -6.69 15.17
N ILE A 452 -1.55 -5.79 15.52
CA ILE A 452 -1.19 -4.43 15.98
C ILE A 452 -1.41 -4.22 17.48
N ALA A 453 -2.31 -4.99 18.12
CA ALA A 453 -2.49 -5.03 19.56
C ALA A 453 -3.22 -6.30 20.01
N GLY A 454 -3.06 -6.71 21.27
CA GLY A 454 -3.76 -7.87 21.81
C GLY A 454 -3.13 -9.20 21.37
N GLY A 455 -3.99 -10.21 21.15
CA GLY A 455 -3.58 -11.54 20.72
C GLY A 455 -4.21 -12.63 21.59
N VAL A 456 -3.83 -13.89 21.37
CA VAL A 456 -4.57 -15.11 21.80
C VAL A 456 -4.94 -15.20 23.28
N ARG A 457 -4.31 -14.43 24.16
CA ARG A 457 -4.60 -14.41 25.58
C ARG A 457 -5.63 -13.33 25.91
N SER A 458 -6.83 -13.76 26.28
CA SER A 458 -7.85 -12.86 26.77
C SER A 458 -7.47 -12.17 28.08
N GLY A 459 -8.04 -11.00 28.33
CA GLY A 459 -7.93 -10.28 29.60
C GLY A 459 -8.13 -8.78 29.46
N TYR A 460 -7.87 -8.05 30.53
CA TYR A 460 -8.05 -6.60 30.63
C TYR A 460 -6.76 -5.94 31.07
N ILE A 461 -5.92 -5.55 30.11
CA ILE A 461 -4.62 -4.91 30.36
C ILE A 461 -4.44 -3.76 29.37
N ASP A 462 -4.13 -2.57 29.90
CA ASP A 462 -3.67 -1.40 29.16
C ASP A 462 -2.13 -1.38 29.07
N GLY A 463 -1.58 -0.58 28.17
CA GLY A 463 -0.13 -0.39 28.02
C GLY A 463 0.34 -0.52 26.58
N LYS A 464 1.54 -1.08 26.40
CA LYS A 464 2.13 -1.28 25.07
C LYS A 464 1.33 -2.31 24.28
N PRO A 465 1.29 -2.24 22.93
CA PRO A 465 0.46 -3.11 22.09
C PRO A 465 0.66 -4.61 22.35
N GLN A 466 1.89 -5.05 22.63
CA GLN A 466 2.22 -6.45 22.92
C GLN A 466 1.80 -6.94 24.31
N ASP A 467 1.58 -6.01 25.25
CA ASP A 467 1.20 -6.33 26.63
C ASP A 467 -0.31 -6.18 26.85
N ALA A 468 -0.93 -5.30 26.07
CA ALA A 468 -2.35 -5.04 26.09
C ALA A 468 -3.16 -6.32 25.82
N ARG A 469 -4.28 -6.49 26.53
CA ARG A 469 -5.18 -7.63 26.36
C ARG A 469 -6.60 -7.16 26.17
N PHE A 470 -7.34 -7.87 25.33
CA PHE A 470 -8.76 -7.71 25.07
C PHE A 470 -9.48 -9.00 25.44
N SER A 471 -10.82 -8.98 25.51
CA SER A 471 -11.67 -10.14 25.71
C SER A 471 -12.88 -10.05 24.78
N GLY A 472 -12.81 -10.69 23.62
CA GLY A 472 -13.83 -10.63 22.58
C GLY A 472 -13.98 -9.24 21.95
N PRO A 473 -12.92 -8.65 21.37
CA PRO A 473 -13.04 -7.36 20.70
C PRO A 473 -14.01 -7.46 19.51
N ARG A 474 -15.00 -6.58 19.45
CA ARG A 474 -16.04 -6.54 18.40
C ARG A 474 -15.99 -5.26 17.60
N GLY A 475 -16.96 -4.35 17.75
CA GLY A 475 -17.01 -3.10 16.99
C GLY A 475 -15.71 -2.32 17.05
N ILE A 476 -15.30 -1.77 15.91
CA ILE A 476 -14.10 -0.95 15.78
C ILE A 476 -14.36 0.25 14.87
N VAL A 477 -13.87 1.41 15.27
CA VAL A 477 -13.92 2.65 14.47
C VAL A 477 -12.58 3.35 14.51
N ILE A 478 -12.33 4.21 13.53
CA ILE A 478 -11.13 5.04 13.44
C ILE A 478 -11.51 6.52 13.49
N ASP A 479 -10.85 7.30 14.35
CA ASP A 479 -11.07 8.74 14.41
C ASP A 479 -10.27 9.50 13.34
N ALA A 480 -10.53 10.81 13.19
CA ALA A 480 -9.84 11.66 12.23
C ALA A 480 -8.32 11.80 12.49
N SER A 481 -7.85 11.48 13.69
CA SER A 481 -6.43 11.44 14.04
C SER A 481 -5.79 10.09 13.71
N GLY A 482 -6.59 9.08 13.38
CA GLY A 482 -6.16 7.72 13.09
C GLY A 482 -6.23 6.77 14.29
N ASN A 483 -6.66 7.21 15.48
CA ASN A 483 -6.79 6.31 16.63
C ASN A 483 -7.96 5.36 16.45
N LEU A 484 -7.83 4.14 16.95
CA LEU A 484 -8.89 3.15 16.90
C LEU A 484 -9.63 3.10 18.24
N PHE A 485 -10.95 2.95 18.19
CA PHE A 485 -11.77 2.64 19.35
C PHE A 485 -12.41 1.28 19.16
N VAL A 486 -12.34 0.43 20.19
CA VAL A 486 -12.76 -0.97 20.13
C VAL A 486 -13.74 -1.27 21.26
N ALA A 487 -14.87 -1.90 20.93
CA ALA A 487 -15.79 -2.46 21.91
C ALA A 487 -15.21 -3.78 22.42
N ASP A 488 -14.80 -3.79 23.68
CA ASP A 488 -14.17 -4.94 24.31
C ASP A 488 -15.22 -5.67 25.15
N ILE A 489 -16.03 -6.48 24.46
CA ILE A 489 -17.34 -6.94 24.96
C ILE A 489 -17.24 -7.71 26.27
N GLY A 490 -16.23 -8.56 26.41
CA GLY A 490 -16.01 -9.39 27.60
C GLY A 490 -15.43 -8.61 28.78
N ASN A 491 -14.85 -7.43 28.51
CA ASN A 491 -14.34 -6.53 29.54
C ASN A 491 -15.28 -5.35 29.84
N ASN A 492 -16.48 -5.29 29.23
CA ASN A 492 -17.49 -4.27 29.49
C ASN A 492 -16.98 -2.82 29.34
N CYS A 493 -16.10 -2.57 28.37
CA CYS A 493 -15.49 -1.26 28.18
C CYS A 493 -15.19 -0.95 26.71
N ILE A 494 -14.94 0.33 26.46
CA ILE A 494 -14.43 0.83 25.18
C ILE A 494 -12.94 1.10 25.34
N ARG A 495 -12.14 0.47 24.49
CA ARG A 495 -10.67 0.60 24.47
C ARG A 495 -10.28 1.57 23.39
N LYS A 496 -9.21 2.34 23.60
CA LYS A 496 -8.61 3.22 22.60
C LYS A 496 -7.19 2.75 22.30
N ILE A 497 -6.91 2.54 21.03
CA ILE A 497 -5.58 2.25 20.50
C ILE A 497 -5.04 3.55 19.93
N ILE A 498 -4.00 4.07 20.58
CA ILE A 498 -3.36 5.33 20.20
C ILE A 498 -2.34 5.05 19.10
N MET A 499 -2.52 5.69 17.95
CA MET A 499 -1.65 5.57 16.79
C MET A 499 -0.66 6.75 16.74
N GLU A 500 0.55 6.50 16.22
CA GLU A 500 1.59 7.52 15.98
C GLU A 500 2.19 7.47 14.57
#